data_AF-A0A953X2P0-F1
#
_entry.id   AF-A0A953X2P0-F1
#
_cell.length_a   1.000
_cell.length_b   1.000
_cell.length_c   1.000
_cell.angle_alpha   90.00
_cell.angle_beta   90.00
_cell.angle_gamma   90.00
#
_symmetry.space_group_name_H-M   'P 1'
#
loop_
_entity.id
_entity.type
_entity.pdbx_description
1 polymer ?
#
loop_
_entity_poly.entity_id
_entity_poly.type
_entity_poly.pdbx_seq_one_letter_code
_entity_poly.pdbx_strand_id
1 'polypeptide(L)'
;LSDYAKGAITDKVIAAALNAGAAHGIPVIADPKGRDFKRYGAVDLLKPNGHELAHAFGVPAESDQDVSAALKTAINLLPAKAIVVTRAAKGMSYATTGGKVVHRAGKAREVYDVSGAGDTSIAALAVGLVGGGTISEAVDLAIAASGIAVGKAGTATVSAAELRSALEMGLENGGVSHVPLDTALSQVAIWRDAGLTVGFTNGCFDILHPGHLKVLEEAKARCGRLIVGLNSDASVRRLKGPTRPVNDAQSRARVLSGLSAVDAVIVFEEDTPANLIAALQPDLLVKGGDYTIDTIIGADTVLARGGTVHIVPTVDGQSTTAAIARANAKAD
;
A
#
# COMPACT_ATOMS: atom_id res chain seq x y z
N LEU A 1 22.24 -13.38 -3.16
CA LEU A 1 23.03 -14.05 -2.10
C LEU A 1 22.55 -13.52 -0.76
N SER A 2 22.00 -14.36 0.13
CA SER A 2 21.66 -13.93 1.49
C SER A 2 22.61 -14.65 2.46
N ASP A 3 23.52 -13.91 3.09
CA ASP A 3 24.52 -14.49 3.99
C ASP A 3 24.04 -14.40 5.45
N TYR A 4 23.84 -15.54 6.08
CA TYR A 4 23.48 -15.62 7.50
C TYR A 4 24.69 -15.93 8.40
N ALA A 5 25.91 -15.88 7.85
CA ALA A 5 27.14 -16.29 8.52
C ALA A 5 27.09 -17.75 9.04
N LYS A 6 26.44 -18.65 8.30
CA LYS A 6 26.32 -20.09 8.61
C LYS A 6 27.23 -20.98 7.75
N GLY A 7 28.11 -20.38 6.95
CA GLY A 7 29.10 -21.10 6.12
C GLY A 7 28.62 -21.52 4.72
N ALA A 8 27.36 -21.29 4.37
CA ALA A 8 26.84 -21.61 3.03
C ALA A 8 27.39 -20.67 1.93
N ILE A 9 27.56 -19.38 2.23
CA ILE A 9 28.08 -18.39 1.30
C ILE A 9 29.61 -18.31 1.44
N THR A 10 30.30 -19.17 0.69
CA THR A 10 31.76 -19.20 0.60
C THR A 10 32.26 -18.29 -0.53
N ASP A 11 33.55 -17.96 -0.54
CA ASP A 11 34.14 -17.14 -1.60
C ASP A 11 34.02 -17.81 -2.99
N LYS A 12 34.00 -19.15 -3.03
CA LYS A 12 33.72 -19.92 -4.26
C LYS A 12 32.30 -19.70 -4.75
N VAL A 13 31.31 -19.67 -3.86
CA VAL A 13 29.90 -19.41 -4.21
C VAL A 13 29.72 -17.98 -4.69
N ILE A 14 30.36 -17.00 -4.03
CA ILE A 14 30.34 -15.59 -4.45
C ILE A 14 30.96 -15.47 -5.86
N ALA A 15 32.14 -16.03 -6.08
CA ALA A 15 32.81 -16.00 -7.38
C ALA A 15 31.97 -16.67 -8.49
N ALA A 16 31.37 -17.82 -8.21
CA ALA A 16 30.49 -18.50 -9.16
C ALA A 16 29.26 -17.65 -9.52
N ALA A 17 28.64 -17.00 -8.53
CA ALA A 17 27.49 -16.12 -8.77
C ALA A 17 27.87 -14.89 -9.62
N LEU A 18 29.01 -14.25 -9.32
CA LEU A 18 29.52 -13.11 -10.11
C LEU A 18 29.83 -13.52 -11.56
N ASN A 19 30.48 -14.66 -11.76
CA ASN A 19 30.80 -15.17 -13.10
C ASN A 19 29.53 -15.47 -13.90
N ALA A 20 28.54 -16.13 -13.27
CA ALA A 20 27.26 -16.42 -13.91
C ALA A 20 26.49 -15.13 -14.24
N GLY A 21 26.43 -14.18 -13.31
CA GLY A 21 25.80 -12.88 -13.53
C GLY A 21 26.41 -12.12 -14.70
N ALA A 22 27.74 -12.05 -14.75
CA ALA A 22 28.46 -11.41 -15.85
C ALA A 22 28.24 -12.10 -17.20
N ALA A 23 28.26 -13.44 -17.24
CA ALA A 23 28.08 -14.20 -18.48
C ALA A 23 26.66 -14.07 -19.07
N HIS A 24 25.65 -13.86 -18.22
CA HIS A 24 24.24 -13.83 -18.63
C HIS A 24 23.60 -12.43 -18.54
N GLY A 25 24.34 -11.41 -18.11
CA GLY A 25 23.79 -10.07 -17.90
C GLY A 25 22.76 -10.01 -16.77
N ILE A 26 22.85 -10.91 -15.79
CA ILE A 26 21.91 -10.98 -14.66
C ILE A 26 22.55 -10.27 -13.45
N PRO A 27 21.84 -9.32 -12.79
CA PRO A 27 22.39 -8.60 -11.65
C PRO A 27 22.61 -9.53 -10.46
N VAL A 28 23.76 -9.38 -9.79
CA VAL A 28 24.08 -10.09 -8.56
C VAL A 28 23.87 -9.18 -7.37
N ILE A 29 23.01 -9.62 -6.45
CA ILE A 29 22.63 -8.88 -5.24
C ILE A 29 23.07 -9.67 -4.01
N ALA A 30 23.60 -9.00 -3.00
CA ALA A 30 24.05 -9.62 -1.76
C ALA A 30 23.49 -8.93 -0.50
N ASP A 31 22.98 -9.72 0.44
CA ASP A 31 22.74 -9.32 1.83
C ASP A 31 23.94 -9.75 2.68
N PRO A 32 24.83 -8.82 3.07
CA PRO A 32 26.09 -9.17 3.69
C PRO A 32 25.95 -9.46 5.19
N LYS A 33 26.85 -10.27 5.74
CA LYS A 33 26.99 -10.47 7.19
C LYS A 33 28.44 -10.34 7.64
N GLY A 34 28.63 -9.84 8.86
CA GLY A 34 29.96 -9.68 9.46
C GLY A 34 30.56 -8.31 9.19
N ARG A 35 31.90 -8.23 9.18
CA ARG A 35 32.66 -6.97 9.04
C ARG A 35 33.29 -6.76 7.67
N ASP A 36 33.61 -7.84 6.96
CA ASP A 36 34.32 -7.74 5.69
C ASP A 36 33.34 -7.78 4.52
N PHE A 37 32.90 -6.60 4.09
CA PHE A 37 32.04 -6.49 2.90
C PHE A 37 32.82 -6.57 1.59
N LYS A 38 34.16 -6.46 1.60
CA LYS A 38 34.97 -6.52 0.38
C LYS A 38 34.91 -7.90 -0.27
N ARG A 39 34.73 -8.94 0.53
CA ARG A 39 34.62 -10.33 0.05
C ARG A 39 33.51 -10.57 -0.97
N TYR A 40 32.46 -9.75 -0.97
CA TYR A 40 31.35 -9.90 -1.92
C TYR A 40 31.72 -9.43 -3.34
N GLY A 41 32.83 -8.72 -3.52
CA GLY A 41 33.31 -8.30 -4.83
C GLY A 41 32.37 -7.32 -5.54
N ALA A 42 32.47 -7.27 -6.87
CA ALA A 42 31.79 -6.29 -7.72
C ALA A 42 30.30 -6.64 -7.99
N VAL A 43 29.55 -6.97 -6.93
CA VAL A 43 28.11 -7.16 -7.02
C VAL A 43 27.40 -5.87 -7.47
N ASP A 44 26.25 -6.03 -8.12
CA ASP A 44 25.43 -4.92 -8.57
C ASP A 44 24.79 -4.18 -7.40
N LEU A 45 24.46 -4.89 -6.32
CA LEU A 45 23.86 -4.30 -5.13
C LEU A 45 24.27 -5.04 -3.84
N LEU A 46 24.72 -4.29 -2.83
CA LEU A 46 24.82 -4.74 -1.44
C LEU A 46 23.69 -4.15 -0.59
N LYS A 47 23.05 -4.98 0.24
CA LYS A 47 21.93 -4.57 1.10
C LYS A 47 22.18 -4.76 2.61
N PRO A 48 23.15 -4.09 3.26
CA PRO A 48 23.25 -4.15 4.72
C PRO A 48 22.10 -3.43 5.42
N ASN A 49 21.89 -3.71 6.71
CA ASN A 49 21.18 -2.78 7.58
C ASN A 49 22.13 -1.72 8.19
N GLY A 50 21.56 -0.70 8.85
CA GLY A 50 22.35 0.38 9.47
C GLY A 50 23.39 -0.12 10.48
N HIS A 51 23.06 -1.11 11.31
CA HIS A 51 23.99 -1.69 12.29
C HIS A 51 25.12 -2.47 11.60
N GLU A 52 24.81 -3.23 10.56
CA GLU A 52 25.81 -3.96 9.77
C GLU A 52 26.77 -3.01 9.07
N LEU A 53 26.27 -1.93 8.48
CA LEU A 53 27.10 -0.89 7.88
C LEU A 53 28.01 -0.22 8.92
N ALA A 54 27.44 0.19 10.06
CA ALA A 54 28.19 0.80 11.14
C ALA A 54 29.31 -0.11 11.64
N HIS A 55 29.00 -1.39 11.84
CA HIS A 55 29.93 -2.38 12.35
C HIS A 55 31.03 -2.74 11.36
N ALA A 56 30.75 -2.78 10.05
CA ALA A 56 31.73 -3.08 9.01
C ALA A 56 32.74 -1.93 8.81
N PHE A 57 32.30 -0.67 8.94
CA PHE A 57 33.13 0.51 8.65
C PHE A 57 33.61 1.26 9.89
N GLY A 58 33.17 0.88 11.09
CA GLY A 58 33.56 1.54 12.34
C GLY A 58 33.05 2.98 12.45
N VAL A 59 31.86 3.25 11.91
CA VAL A 59 31.24 4.59 11.85
C VAL A 59 29.80 4.54 12.39
N PRO A 60 29.26 5.63 12.92
CA PRO A 60 27.84 5.68 13.31
C PRO A 60 26.92 5.57 12.07
N ALA A 61 25.69 5.09 12.28
CA ALA A 61 24.69 4.96 11.21
C ALA A 61 23.24 5.18 11.73
N GLU A 62 23.06 6.12 12.67
CA GLU A 62 21.78 6.35 13.33
C GLU A 62 20.95 7.46 12.65
N SER A 63 21.57 8.61 12.39
CA SER A 63 20.95 9.75 11.72
C SER A 63 21.07 9.67 10.20
N ASP A 64 20.34 10.53 9.49
CA ASP A 64 20.44 10.66 8.02
C ASP A 64 21.87 11.10 7.62
N GLN A 65 22.45 11.99 8.42
CA GLN A 65 23.81 12.50 8.21
C GLN A 65 24.85 11.40 8.41
N ASP A 66 24.71 10.58 9.46
CA ASP A 66 25.61 9.46 9.72
C ASP A 66 25.55 8.43 8.59
N VAL A 67 24.34 8.02 8.20
CA VAL A 67 24.15 7.06 7.11
C VAL A 67 24.67 7.62 5.79
N SER A 68 24.49 8.92 5.54
CA SER A 68 25.06 9.59 4.38
C SER A 68 26.59 9.53 4.35
N ALA A 69 27.25 9.80 5.48
CA ALA A 69 28.71 9.71 5.58
C ALA A 69 29.18 8.26 5.41
N ALA A 70 28.53 7.31 6.08
CA ALA A 70 28.86 5.89 6.02
C ALA A 70 28.69 5.32 4.60
N LEU A 71 27.59 5.64 3.91
CA LEU A 71 27.34 5.22 2.52
C LEU A 71 28.38 5.79 1.56
N LYS A 72 28.73 7.09 1.69
CA LYS A 72 29.79 7.72 0.86
C LYS A 72 31.12 7.00 1.04
N THR A 73 31.49 6.67 2.26
CA THR A 73 32.72 5.92 2.55
C THR A 73 32.64 4.51 1.95
N ALA A 74 31.55 3.79 2.20
CA ALA A 74 31.38 2.41 1.75
C ALA A 74 31.39 2.28 0.22
N ILE A 75 30.64 3.12 -0.51
CA ILE A 75 30.54 3.04 -1.97
C ILE A 75 31.86 3.34 -2.68
N ASN A 76 32.75 4.12 -2.04
CA ASN A 76 34.07 4.45 -2.58
C ASN A 76 35.13 3.40 -2.22
N LEU A 77 34.94 2.63 -1.15
CA LEU A 77 35.90 1.62 -0.68
C LEU A 77 35.56 0.20 -1.16
N LEU A 78 34.30 -0.05 -1.51
CA LEU A 78 33.83 -1.35 -1.97
C LEU A 78 33.76 -1.40 -3.49
N PRO A 79 34.02 -2.56 -4.10
CA PRO A 79 33.87 -2.76 -5.55
C PRO A 79 32.40 -2.85 -6.02
N ALA A 80 31.42 -2.81 -5.10
CA ALA A 80 30.00 -2.90 -5.43
C ALA A 80 29.50 -1.67 -6.21
N LYS A 81 28.58 -1.88 -7.16
CA LYS A 81 28.03 -0.79 -8.00
C LYS A 81 27.01 0.09 -7.26
N ALA A 82 26.29 -0.51 -6.32
CA ALA A 82 25.33 0.18 -5.47
C ALA A 82 25.29 -0.44 -4.07
N ILE A 83 24.94 0.39 -3.08
CA ILE A 83 24.68 -0.02 -1.70
C ILE A 83 23.34 0.55 -1.26
N VAL A 84 22.45 -0.30 -0.76
CA VAL A 84 21.15 0.05 -0.17
C VAL A 84 21.16 -0.32 1.30
N VAL A 85 20.90 0.64 2.18
CA VAL A 85 20.91 0.46 3.63
C VAL A 85 19.47 0.50 4.13
N THR A 86 19.02 -0.57 4.76
CA THR A 86 17.72 -0.59 5.44
C THR A 86 17.82 0.08 6.81
N ARG A 87 16.89 0.99 7.12
CA ARG A 87 16.92 1.85 8.31
C ARG A 87 15.66 1.72 9.17
N ALA A 88 15.15 0.49 9.30
CA ALA A 88 13.92 0.20 10.05
C ALA A 88 12.78 1.17 9.64
N ALA A 89 12.10 1.79 10.60
CA ALA A 89 11.00 2.72 10.36
C ALA A 89 11.39 3.97 9.55
N LYS A 90 12.68 4.31 9.44
CA LYS A 90 13.16 5.45 8.63
C LYS A 90 13.23 5.14 7.13
N GLY A 91 12.92 3.91 6.71
CA GLY A 91 12.93 3.49 5.31
C GLY A 91 14.28 2.96 4.85
N MET A 92 14.73 3.40 3.67
CA MET A 92 16.00 2.95 3.07
C MET A 92 16.81 4.14 2.56
N SER A 93 18.14 4.01 2.60
CA SER A 93 19.07 4.96 1.98
C SER A 93 19.92 4.24 0.96
N TYR A 94 20.29 4.87 -0.14
CA TYR A 94 21.15 4.22 -1.12
C TYR A 94 22.18 5.16 -1.73
N ALA A 95 23.24 4.58 -2.27
CA ALA A 95 24.26 5.25 -3.05
C ALA A 95 24.71 4.35 -4.20
N THR A 96 24.99 4.94 -5.36
CA THR A 96 25.62 4.27 -6.50
C THR A 96 27.03 4.81 -6.70
N THR A 97 27.90 4.05 -7.35
CA THR A 97 29.26 4.52 -7.71
C THR A 97 29.17 5.82 -8.50
N GLY A 98 29.85 6.88 -8.02
CA GLY A 98 29.80 8.22 -8.61
C GLY A 98 28.49 9.01 -8.40
N GLY A 99 27.49 8.41 -7.74
CA GLY A 99 26.20 9.01 -7.46
C GLY A 99 26.14 9.78 -6.12
N LYS A 100 25.01 10.44 -5.88
CA LYS A 100 24.69 11.04 -4.59
C LYS A 100 24.03 10.01 -3.67
N VAL A 101 24.14 10.23 -2.36
CA VAL A 101 23.32 9.49 -1.39
C VAL A 101 21.88 9.99 -1.47
N VAL A 102 20.93 9.07 -1.50
CA VAL A 102 19.50 9.34 -1.50
C VAL A 102 18.84 8.66 -0.30
N HIS A 103 17.92 9.37 0.34
CA HIS A 103 17.08 8.85 1.41
C HIS A 103 15.65 8.66 0.89
N ARG A 104 15.06 7.50 1.19
CA ARG A 104 13.66 7.17 0.89
C ARG A 104 12.97 6.79 2.18
N ALA A 105 11.97 7.59 2.55
CA ALA A 105 11.22 7.37 3.78
C ALA A 105 10.36 6.11 3.68
N GLY A 106 10.31 5.34 4.76
CA GLY A 106 9.32 4.28 4.93
C GLY A 106 7.98 4.89 5.33
N LYS A 107 6.87 4.32 4.85
CA LYS A 107 5.55 4.67 5.40
C LYS A 107 5.37 3.97 6.74
N ALA A 108 5.04 4.74 7.78
CA ALA A 108 4.64 4.17 9.06
C ALA A 108 3.35 3.36 8.84
N ARG A 109 3.43 2.04 8.99
CA ARG A 109 2.30 1.12 9.03
C ARG A 109 2.28 0.47 10.41
N GLU A 110 1.12 -0.01 10.85
CA GLU A 110 1.04 -0.84 12.05
C GLU A 110 1.95 -2.06 11.87
N VAL A 111 2.96 -2.16 12.73
CA VAL A 111 3.93 -3.25 12.72
C VAL A 111 3.36 -4.37 13.59
N TYR A 112 3.06 -5.50 12.98
CA TYR A 112 2.59 -6.70 13.67
C TYR A 112 3.76 -7.64 13.98
N ASP A 113 4.59 -7.94 12.98
CA ASP A 113 5.76 -8.81 13.10
C ASP A 113 6.87 -8.33 12.16
N VAL A 114 8.13 -8.33 12.59
CA VAL A 114 9.27 -7.90 11.76
C VAL A 114 9.98 -9.08 11.06
N SER A 115 9.54 -10.30 11.32
CA SER A 115 10.10 -11.53 10.77
C SER A 115 9.96 -11.57 9.25
N GLY A 116 11.06 -11.86 8.53
CA GLY A 116 11.06 -11.98 7.07
C GLY A 116 11.04 -10.66 6.28
N ALA A 117 10.99 -9.50 6.95
CA ALA A 117 11.01 -8.20 6.26
C ALA A 117 12.33 -7.96 5.50
N GLY A 118 13.45 -8.41 6.06
CA GLY A 118 14.77 -8.35 5.40
C GLY A 118 14.80 -9.15 4.10
N ASP A 119 14.33 -10.39 4.13
CA ASP A 119 14.27 -11.27 2.96
C ASP A 119 13.28 -10.77 1.90
N THR A 120 12.15 -10.21 2.34
CA THR A 120 11.19 -9.54 1.47
C THR A 120 11.82 -8.33 0.77
N SER A 121 12.59 -7.53 1.50
CA SER A 121 13.24 -6.34 0.93
C SER A 121 14.25 -6.69 -0.17
N ILE A 122 15.10 -7.72 0.03
CA ILE A 122 16.07 -8.13 -0.98
C ILE A 122 15.40 -8.78 -2.18
N ALA A 123 14.33 -9.57 -1.98
CA ALA A 123 13.56 -10.13 -3.07
C ALA A 123 12.91 -9.04 -3.92
N ALA A 124 12.33 -8.01 -3.30
CA ALA A 124 11.74 -6.87 -4.00
C ALA A 124 12.78 -6.03 -4.75
N LEU A 125 13.97 -5.77 -4.16
CA LEU A 125 15.09 -5.14 -4.87
C LEU A 125 15.49 -5.96 -6.12
N ALA A 126 15.56 -7.29 -5.99
CA ALA A 126 15.90 -8.17 -7.10
C ALA A 126 14.86 -8.11 -8.23
N VAL A 127 13.58 -8.17 -7.89
CA VAL A 127 12.50 -8.04 -8.87
C VAL A 127 12.56 -6.69 -9.59
N GLY A 128 12.77 -5.59 -8.86
CA GLY A 128 12.86 -4.25 -9.44
C GLY A 128 14.02 -4.12 -10.43
N LEU A 129 15.21 -4.61 -10.07
CA LEU A 129 16.40 -4.52 -10.92
C LEU A 129 16.34 -5.48 -12.12
N VAL A 130 15.93 -6.73 -11.92
CA VAL A 130 15.79 -7.71 -13.01
C VAL A 130 14.68 -7.30 -13.98
N GLY A 131 13.64 -6.63 -13.49
CA GLY A 131 12.58 -6.04 -14.30
C GLY A 131 13.02 -4.84 -15.15
N GLY A 132 14.28 -4.42 -15.07
CA GLY A 132 14.83 -3.27 -15.81
C GLY A 132 14.57 -1.92 -15.15
N GLY A 133 14.07 -1.90 -13.92
CA GLY A 133 13.86 -0.68 -13.15
C GLY A 133 15.16 -0.06 -12.67
N THR A 134 15.11 1.24 -12.38
CA THR A 134 16.19 1.98 -11.73
C THR A 134 16.36 1.55 -10.26
N ILE A 135 17.52 1.87 -9.67
CA ILE A 135 17.75 1.64 -8.25
C ILE A 135 16.72 2.36 -7.35
N SER A 136 16.22 3.54 -7.78
CA SER A 136 15.19 4.26 -7.04
C SER A 136 13.90 3.46 -7.02
N GLU A 137 13.43 3.02 -8.19
CA GLU A 137 12.18 2.25 -8.32
C GLU A 137 12.27 0.92 -7.58
N ALA A 138 13.44 0.25 -7.64
CA ALA A 138 13.67 -0.97 -6.87
C ALA A 138 13.61 -0.72 -5.35
N VAL A 139 14.16 0.40 -4.87
CA VAL A 139 14.06 0.79 -3.44
C VAL A 139 12.63 1.11 -3.05
N ASP A 140 11.88 1.82 -3.89
CA ASP A 140 10.47 2.15 -3.63
C ASP A 140 9.61 0.86 -3.55
N LEU A 141 9.84 -0.08 -4.46
CA LEU A 141 9.24 -1.42 -4.42
C LEU A 141 9.61 -2.19 -3.15
N ALA A 142 10.87 -2.12 -2.73
CA ALA A 142 11.36 -2.81 -1.52
C ALA A 142 10.80 -2.22 -0.23
N ILE A 143 10.64 -0.89 -0.15
CA ILE A 143 9.97 -0.21 0.97
C ILE A 143 8.49 -0.64 1.02
N ALA A 144 7.80 -0.65 -0.12
CA ALA A 144 6.41 -1.09 -0.19
C ALA A 144 6.26 -2.56 0.26
N ALA A 145 7.09 -3.46 -0.27
CA ALA A 145 7.06 -4.88 0.07
C ALA A 145 7.33 -5.11 1.55
N SER A 146 8.38 -4.51 2.09
CA SER A 146 8.72 -4.62 3.51
C SER A 146 7.60 -4.09 4.39
N GLY A 147 6.99 -2.96 4.03
CA GLY A 147 5.85 -2.39 4.73
C GLY A 147 4.59 -3.24 4.69
N ILE A 148 4.39 -4.07 3.66
CA ILE A 148 3.30 -5.06 3.62
C ILE A 148 3.64 -6.23 4.54
N ALA A 149 4.86 -6.78 4.40
CA ALA A 149 5.30 -7.95 5.15
C ALA A 149 5.21 -7.71 6.67
N VAL A 150 5.66 -6.55 7.15
CA VAL A 150 5.66 -6.27 8.60
C VAL A 150 4.27 -6.12 9.22
N GLY A 151 3.24 -5.93 8.38
CA GLY A 151 1.84 -5.88 8.82
C GLY A 151 1.19 -7.27 8.91
N LYS A 152 1.92 -8.34 8.60
CA LYS A 152 1.43 -9.73 8.64
C LYS A 152 2.09 -10.51 9.77
N ALA A 153 1.44 -11.58 10.21
CA ALA A 153 1.99 -12.49 11.22
C ALA A 153 2.98 -13.48 10.60
N GLY A 154 4.15 -13.67 11.21
CA GLY A 154 5.14 -14.66 10.82
C GLY A 154 5.84 -14.37 9.49
N THR A 155 6.38 -15.40 8.85
CA THR A 155 7.08 -15.32 7.56
C THR A 155 6.11 -15.28 6.36
N ALA A 156 5.08 -14.44 6.44
CA ALA A 156 4.07 -14.33 5.41
C ALA A 156 4.65 -13.70 4.13
N THR A 157 4.24 -14.20 2.96
CA THR A 157 4.70 -13.68 1.67
C THR A 157 3.93 -12.44 1.24
N VAL A 158 4.56 -11.63 0.39
CA VAL A 158 3.92 -10.48 -0.26
C VAL A 158 3.60 -10.84 -1.71
N SER A 159 2.33 -10.70 -2.09
CA SER A 159 1.88 -10.96 -3.47
C SER A 159 2.11 -9.76 -4.39
N ALA A 160 2.17 -10.02 -5.70
CA ALA A 160 2.27 -8.96 -6.71
C ALA A 160 1.06 -8.00 -6.68
N ALA A 161 -0.13 -8.50 -6.35
CA ALA A 161 -1.34 -7.68 -6.22
C ALA A 161 -1.27 -6.72 -5.04
N GLU A 162 -0.81 -7.19 -3.87
CA GLU A 162 -0.61 -6.34 -2.69
C GLU A 162 0.47 -5.28 -2.93
N LEU A 163 1.56 -5.65 -3.61
CA LEU A 163 2.61 -4.71 -4.01
C LEU A 163 2.07 -3.63 -4.95
N ARG A 164 1.31 -4.03 -5.97
CA ARG A 164 0.69 -3.10 -6.90
C ARG A 164 -0.25 -2.16 -6.18
N SER A 165 -1.14 -2.68 -5.34
CA SER A 165 -2.05 -1.85 -4.54
C SER A 165 -1.29 -0.91 -3.61
N ALA A 166 -0.24 -1.38 -2.94
CA ALA A 166 0.56 -0.56 -2.03
C ALA A 166 1.33 0.54 -2.76
N LEU A 167 1.77 0.29 -3.99
CA LEU A 167 2.39 1.29 -4.86
C LEU A 167 1.34 2.24 -5.44
N GLU A 168 0.19 1.77 -5.92
CA GLU A 168 -0.91 2.63 -6.44
C GLU A 168 -1.48 3.56 -5.36
N MET A 169 -1.71 3.04 -4.14
CA MET A 169 -2.07 3.84 -2.96
C MET A 169 -0.87 4.65 -2.44
N GLY A 170 0.33 4.25 -2.85
CA GLY A 170 1.61 4.69 -2.31
C GLY A 170 2.27 5.82 -3.08
N LEU A 171 2.02 5.88 -4.39
CA LEU A 171 2.50 6.83 -5.36
C LEU A 171 1.99 8.22 -4.96
N GLU A 172 2.95 9.12 -4.92
CA GLU A 172 2.92 10.40 -4.23
C GLU A 172 1.85 11.34 -4.78
N ASN A 173 1.37 12.25 -3.94
CA ASN A 173 0.87 13.56 -4.38
C ASN A 173 -0.18 13.57 -5.51
N GLY A 174 -1.19 12.70 -5.46
CA GLY A 174 -2.45 12.93 -6.19
C GLY A 174 -2.85 11.89 -7.24
N GLY A 175 -2.80 10.59 -6.94
CA GLY A 175 -3.53 9.53 -7.66
C GLY A 175 -3.02 8.15 -7.22
N VAL A 176 -3.81 7.13 -6.93
CA VAL A 176 -5.25 6.89 -7.10
C VAL A 176 -5.81 6.45 -5.74
N SER A 177 -6.83 7.15 -5.25
CA SER A 177 -7.42 6.89 -3.92
C SER A 177 -8.49 5.79 -3.91
N HIS A 178 -8.62 5.07 -5.02
CA HIS A 178 -9.57 3.98 -5.21
C HIS A 178 -8.88 2.81 -5.93
N VAL A 179 -9.37 1.60 -5.73
CA VAL A 179 -8.81 0.38 -6.31
C VAL A 179 -9.64 -0.12 -7.50
N PRO A 180 -9.02 -0.70 -8.54
CA PRO A 180 -9.74 -1.40 -9.60
C PRO A 180 -10.54 -2.59 -9.05
N LEU A 181 -11.61 -2.98 -9.74
CA LEU A 181 -12.48 -4.09 -9.32
C LEU A 181 -11.70 -5.41 -9.15
N ASP A 182 -10.82 -5.77 -10.08
CA ASP A 182 -10.04 -7.02 -10.00
C ASP A 182 -9.13 -7.06 -8.76
N THR A 183 -8.54 -5.92 -8.41
CA THR A 183 -7.75 -5.76 -7.18
C THR A 183 -8.63 -5.92 -5.95
N ALA A 184 -9.81 -5.29 -5.95
CA ALA A 184 -10.76 -5.44 -4.85
C ALA A 184 -11.25 -6.88 -4.68
N LEU A 185 -11.53 -7.60 -5.77
CA LEU A 185 -11.94 -9.01 -5.72
C LEU A 185 -10.84 -9.89 -5.11
N SER A 186 -9.60 -9.66 -5.52
CA SER A 186 -8.44 -10.36 -4.95
C SER A 186 -8.29 -10.07 -3.46
N GLN A 187 -8.48 -8.81 -3.06
CA GLN A 187 -8.39 -8.39 -1.66
C GLN A 187 -9.51 -8.97 -0.79
N VAL A 188 -10.73 -9.04 -1.33
CA VAL A 188 -11.89 -9.66 -0.69
C VAL A 188 -11.66 -11.15 -0.45
N ALA A 189 -11.09 -11.87 -1.41
CA ALA A 189 -10.73 -13.28 -1.23
C ALA A 189 -9.73 -13.46 -0.07
N ILE A 190 -8.68 -12.64 -0.02
CA ILE A 190 -7.69 -12.64 1.07
C ILE A 190 -8.36 -12.38 2.43
N TRP A 191 -9.26 -11.39 2.51
CA TRP A 191 -9.95 -11.07 3.76
C TRP A 191 -10.84 -12.21 4.25
N ARG A 192 -11.53 -12.90 3.32
CA ARG A 192 -12.35 -14.07 3.67
C ARG A 192 -11.53 -15.26 4.12
N ASP A 193 -10.42 -15.54 3.45
CA ASP A 193 -9.50 -16.61 3.87
C ASP A 193 -8.93 -16.34 5.27
N ALA A 194 -8.80 -15.06 5.66
CA ALA A 194 -8.44 -14.64 7.00
C ALA A 194 -9.62 -14.64 8.01
N GLY A 195 -10.81 -15.09 7.61
CA GLY A 195 -12.00 -15.14 8.45
C GLY A 195 -12.64 -13.77 8.73
N LEU A 196 -12.29 -12.73 7.98
CA LEU A 196 -12.84 -11.39 8.15
C LEU A 196 -14.13 -11.23 7.35
N THR A 197 -15.15 -10.62 7.97
CA THR A 197 -16.39 -10.24 7.28
C THR A 197 -16.18 -8.97 6.44
N VAL A 198 -16.71 -8.99 5.22
CA VAL A 198 -16.63 -7.88 4.27
C VAL A 198 -17.93 -7.10 4.25
N GLY A 199 -17.89 -5.87 4.75
CA GLY A 199 -18.97 -4.89 4.65
C GLY A 199 -18.88 -4.07 3.37
N PHE A 200 -20.03 -3.64 2.87
CA PHE A 200 -20.15 -2.76 1.72
C PHE A 200 -21.14 -1.63 2.00
N THR A 201 -20.78 -0.42 1.61
CA THR A 201 -21.72 0.69 1.47
C THR A 201 -21.41 1.47 0.20
N ASN A 202 -22.32 2.31 -0.27
CA ASN A 202 -22.07 3.15 -1.43
C ASN A 202 -22.82 4.48 -1.38
N GLY A 203 -22.30 5.45 -2.13
CA GLY A 203 -22.90 6.76 -2.26
C GLY A 203 -22.06 7.71 -3.11
N CYS A 204 -22.59 8.91 -3.33
CA CYS A 204 -21.88 9.95 -4.08
C CYS A 204 -20.76 10.59 -3.24
N PHE A 205 -20.93 10.70 -1.91
CA PHE A 205 -19.95 11.28 -0.97
C PHE A 205 -19.32 12.59 -1.43
N ASP A 206 -20.14 13.46 -2.04
CA ASP A 206 -19.64 14.63 -2.74
C ASP A 206 -19.16 15.73 -1.80
N ILE A 207 -19.94 16.03 -0.77
CA ILE A 207 -19.47 16.79 0.39
C ILE A 207 -19.80 15.96 1.62
N LEU A 208 -18.75 15.48 2.31
CA LEU A 208 -18.91 14.71 3.53
C LEU A 208 -19.52 15.58 4.64
N HIS A 209 -20.32 14.93 5.47
CA HIS A 209 -20.94 15.53 6.64
C HIS A 209 -21.05 14.45 7.73
N PRO A 210 -21.33 14.81 9.00
CA PRO A 210 -21.34 13.84 10.09
C PRO A 210 -22.31 12.67 9.88
N GLY A 211 -23.44 12.88 9.20
CA GLY A 211 -24.30 11.78 8.73
C GLY A 211 -23.58 10.70 7.89
N HIS A 212 -22.71 11.07 6.94
CA HIS A 212 -21.89 10.09 6.19
C HIS A 212 -20.89 9.38 7.10
N LEU A 213 -20.23 10.12 7.99
CA LEU A 213 -19.26 9.58 8.95
C LEU A 213 -19.90 8.52 9.84
N LYS A 214 -21.09 8.82 10.41
CA LYS A 214 -21.86 7.88 11.21
C LYS A 214 -22.17 6.58 10.46
N VAL A 215 -22.58 6.66 9.19
CA VAL A 215 -22.86 5.46 8.37
C VAL A 215 -21.60 4.62 8.19
N LEU A 216 -20.47 5.25 7.89
CA LEU A 216 -19.19 4.56 7.70
C LEU A 216 -18.68 3.93 9.00
N GLU A 217 -18.80 4.64 10.11
CA GLU A 217 -18.41 4.15 11.44
C GLU A 217 -19.27 2.98 11.90
N GLU A 218 -20.60 3.07 11.76
CA GLU A 218 -21.50 1.96 12.07
C GLU A 218 -21.28 0.76 11.14
N ALA A 219 -20.99 0.99 9.87
CA ALA A 219 -20.65 -0.09 8.94
C ALA A 219 -19.36 -0.79 9.37
N LYS A 220 -18.29 -0.03 9.64
CA LYS A 220 -17.01 -0.57 10.07
C LYS A 220 -17.13 -1.33 11.39
N ALA A 221 -17.90 -0.84 12.36
CA ALA A 221 -18.09 -1.52 13.64
C ALA A 221 -18.74 -2.92 13.51
N ARG A 222 -19.38 -3.20 12.37
CA ARG A 222 -20.11 -4.46 12.10
C ARG A 222 -19.40 -5.37 11.11
N CYS A 223 -18.23 -4.99 10.60
CA CYS A 223 -17.46 -5.81 9.67
C CYS A 223 -15.96 -5.76 9.95
N GLY A 224 -15.23 -6.81 9.57
CA GLY A 224 -13.77 -6.79 9.62
C GLY A 224 -13.18 -5.78 8.64
N ARG A 225 -13.75 -5.69 7.43
CA ARG A 225 -13.27 -4.83 6.34
C ARG A 225 -14.42 -4.15 5.61
N LEU A 226 -14.34 -2.83 5.44
CA LEU A 226 -15.36 -2.02 4.79
C LEU A 226 -14.90 -1.55 3.41
N ILE A 227 -15.68 -1.89 2.39
CA ILE A 227 -15.54 -1.38 1.03
C ILE A 227 -16.59 -0.28 0.79
N VAL A 228 -16.16 0.84 0.24
CA VAL A 228 -17.05 1.93 -0.18
C VAL A 228 -17.11 2.02 -1.70
N GLY A 229 -18.30 1.76 -2.26
CA GLY A 229 -18.62 2.06 -3.65
C GLY A 229 -18.86 3.56 -3.85
N LEU A 230 -18.07 4.20 -4.69
CA LEU A 230 -18.16 5.62 -5.00
C LEU A 230 -18.69 5.82 -6.43
N ASN A 231 -19.80 6.55 -6.59
CA ASN A 231 -20.30 6.90 -7.92
C ASN A 231 -19.28 7.76 -8.68
N SER A 232 -19.05 7.48 -9.97
CA SER A 232 -18.25 8.32 -10.87
C SER A 232 -18.85 9.72 -11.07
N ASP A 233 -18.09 10.63 -11.68
CA ASP A 233 -18.60 11.98 -11.95
C ASP A 233 -19.75 11.96 -12.97
N ALA A 234 -19.70 11.05 -13.94
CA ALA A 234 -20.78 10.87 -14.90
C ALA A 234 -22.05 10.32 -14.23
N SER A 235 -21.90 9.32 -13.35
CA SER A 235 -23.00 8.76 -12.54
C SER A 235 -23.64 9.84 -11.66
N VAL A 236 -22.84 10.63 -10.94
CA VAL A 236 -23.38 11.72 -10.11
C VAL A 236 -24.08 12.79 -10.94
N ARG A 237 -23.54 13.19 -12.10
CA ARG A 237 -24.21 14.14 -13.02
C ARG A 237 -25.59 13.66 -13.44
N ARG A 238 -25.74 12.37 -13.78
CA ARG A 238 -27.04 11.80 -14.16
C ARG A 238 -28.02 11.77 -12.99
N LEU A 239 -27.54 11.44 -11.78
CA LEU A 239 -28.38 11.28 -10.59
C LEU A 239 -28.78 12.60 -9.93
N LYS A 240 -27.93 13.63 -9.98
CA LYS A 240 -28.08 14.87 -9.21
C LYS A 240 -28.14 16.14 -10.07
N GLY A 241 -27.93 16.02 -11.37
CA GLY A 241 -27.95 17.13 -12.33
C GLY A 241 -26.56 17.65 -12.70
N PRO A 242 -26.47 18.57 -13.67
CA PRO A 242 -25.21 18.96 -14.32
C PRO A 242 -24.25 19.74 -13.42
N THR A 243 -24.75 20.35 -12.34
CA THR A 243 -23.96 21.12 -11.37
C THR A 243 -23.31 20.25 -10.29
N ARG A 244 -23.48 18.93 -10.37
CA ARG A 244 -22.92 17.93 -9.45
C ARG A 244 -22.14 16.87 -10.24
N PRO A 245 -21.03 16.33 -9.72
CA PRO A 245 -20.51 16.58 -8.38
C PRO A 245 -19.75 17.91 -8.27
N VAL A 246 -19.60 18.42 -7.05
CA VAL A 246 -18.74 19.59 -6.77
C VAL A 246 -17.28 19.16 -6.75
N ASN A 247 -17.00 18.01 -6.15
CA ASN A 247 -15.66 17.42 -6.12
C ASN A 247 -15.59 16.23 -7.09
N ASP A 248 -14.53 16.16 -7.89
CA ASP A 248 -14.31 15.02 -8.80
C ASP A 248 -14.16 13.68 -8.04
N ALA A 249 -14.34 12.58 -8.76
CA ALA A 249 -14.33 11.23 -8.19
C ALA A 249 -13.00 10.92 -7.49
N GLN A 250 -11.90 11.45 -8.00
CA GLN A 250 -10.56 11.25 -7.45
C GLN A 250 -10.40 11.94 -6.09
N SER A 251 -10.86 13.19 -5.98
CA SER A 251 -10.87 13.98 -4.75
C SER A 251 -11.77 13.35 -3.70
N ARG A 252 -12.97 12.93 -4.10
CA ARG A 252 -13.92 12.23 -3.20
C ARG A 252 -13.34 10.91 -2.68
N ALA A 253 -12.74 10.10 -3.57
CA ALA A 253 -12.06 8.87 -3.18
C ALA A 253 -10.90 9.15 -2.21
N ARG A 254 -10.14 10.23 -2.41
CA ARG A 254 -9.02 10.63 -1.53
C ARG A 254 -9.50 10.89 -0.12
N VAL A 255 -10.56 11.66 0.03
CA VAL A 255 -11.13 11.95 1.34
C VAL A 255 -11.60 10.66 2.01
N LEU A 256 -12.34 9.80 1.28
CA LEU A 256 -12.83 8.52 1.82
C LEU A 256 -11.69 7.59 2.24
N SER A 257 -10.63 7.47 1.44
CA SER A 257 -9.47 6.63 1.74
C SER A 257 -8.67 7.08 2.96
N GLY A 258 -8.83 8.35 3.37
CA GLY A 258 -8.21 8.89 4.58
C GLY A 258 -9.00 8.61 5.86
N LEU A 259 -10.22 8.06 5.76
CA LEU A 259 -11.05 7.75 6.92
C LEU A 259 -10.66 6.38 7.47
N SER A 260 -10.42 6.31 8.78
CA SER A 260 -10.08 5.06 9.49
C SER A 260 -11.13 3.95 9.34
N ALA A 261 -12.38 4.32 9.05
CA ALA A 261 -13.47 3.39 8.85
C ALA A 261 -13.41 2.67 7.49
N VAL A 262 -12.65 3.15 6.52
CA VAL A 262 -12.68 2.68 5.13
C VAL A 262 -11.42 1.88 4.79
N ASP A 263 -11.58 0.62 4.40
CA ASP A 263 -10.45 -0.24 4.00
C ASP A 263 -10.20 -0.23 2.49
N ALA A 264 -11.23 0.03 1.68
CA ALA A 264 -11.10 0.20 0.22
C ALA A 264 -12.19 1.10 -0.35
N VAL A 265 -11.85 1.83 -1.42
CA VAL A 265 -12.80 2.63 -2.22
C VAL A 265 -12.79 2.10 -3.65
N ILE A 266 -13.95 1.91 -4.26
CA ILE A 266 -14.08 1.48 -5.66
C ILE A 266 -14.98 2.46 -6.39
N VAL A 267 -14.50 3.03 -7.49
CA VAL A 267 -15.32 3.91 -8.34
C VAL A 267 -16.11 3.07 -9.35
N PHE A 268 -17.41 3.35 -9.49
CA PHE A 268 -18.26 2.68 -10.48
C PHE A 268 -19.05 3.70 -11.31
N GLU A 269 -19.30 3.37 -12.58
CA GLU A 269 -19.89 4.27 -13.56
C GLU A 269 -21.42 4.17 -13.63
N GLU A 270 -21.98 3.05 -13.21
CA GLU A 270 -23.41 2.79 -13.26
C GLU A 270 -24.22 3.67 -12.30
N ASP A 271 -25.53 3.75 -12.53
CA ASP A 271 -26.44 4.52 -11.67
C ASP A 271 -26.71 3.82 -10.33
N THR A 272 -26.53 2.49 -10.31
CA THR A 272 -26.73 1.66 -9.12
C THR A 272 -25.53 0.76 -8.86
N PRO A 273 -25.26 0.39 -7.61
CA PRO A 273 -24.12 -0.47 -7.26
C PRO A 273 -24.39 -1.96 -7.52
N ALA A 274 -25.49 -2.35 -8.17
CA ALA A 274 -25.95 -3.74 -8.25
C ALA A 274 -24.88 -4.69 -8.80
N ASN A 275 -24.25 -4.33 -9.92
CA ASN A 275 -23.17 -5.13 -10.52
C ASN A 275 -21.96 -5.27 -9.58
N LEU A 276 -21.60 -4.18 -8.91
CA LEU A 276 -20.48 -4.15 -7.99
C LEU A 276 -20.76 -5.04 -6.77
N ILE A 277 -21.97 -5.00 -6.22
CA ILE A 277 -22.42 -5.87 -5.13
C ILE A 277 -22.44 -7.33 -5.60
N ALA A 278 -22.95 -7.60 -6.80
CA ALA A 278 -23.00 -8.94 -7.38
C ALA A 278 -21.61 -9.52 -7.65
N ALA A 279 -20.60 -8.69 -7.93
CA ALA A 279 -19.22 -9.13 -8.10
C ALA A 279 -18.50 -9.32 -6.76
N LEU A 280 -18.54 -8.31 -5.88
CA LEU A 280 -17.84 -8.35 -4.58
C LEU A 280 -18.48 -9.33 -3.61
N GLN A 281 -19.78 -9.53 -3.74
CA GLN A 281 -20.56 -10.46 -2.95
C GLN A 281 -20.34 -10.16 -1.45
N PRO A 282 -20.74 -9.01 -0.88
CA PRO A 282 -20.40 -8.65 0.50
C PRO A 282 -21.20 -9.43 1.56
N ASP A 283 -20.66 -9.59 2.76
CA ASP A 283 -21.31 -10.25 3.92
C ASP A 283 -22.29 -9.33 4.65
N LEU A 284 -22.04 -8.03 4.58
CA LEU A 284 -22.86 -6.99 5.18
C LEU A 284 -23.08 -5.86 4.17
N LEU A 285 -24.33 -5.46 3.96
CA LEU A 285 -24.70 -4.27 3.20
C LEU A 285 -25.20 -3.19 4.15
N VAL A 286 -24.60 -2.00 4.11
CA VAL A 286 -24.99 -0.90 4.99
C VAL A 286 -25.49 0.29 4.20
N LYS A 287 -26.64 0.82 4.60
CA LYS A 287 -27.22 2.04 4.03
C LYS A 287 -27.67 3.01 5.10
N GLY A 288 -27.40 4.28 4.90
CA GLY A 288 -27.94 5.35 5.73
C GLY A 288 -29.17 5.97 5.09
N GLY A 289 -30.15 6.35 5.91
CA GLY A 289 -31.37 7.03 5.47
C GLY A 289 -32.64 6.24 5.76
N ASP A 290 -33.76 6.75 5.27
CA ASP A 290 -35.10 6.19 5.48
C ASP A 290 -35.46 5.12 4.43
N TYR A 291 -34.54 4.16 4.23
CA TYR A 291 -34.77 3.03 3.32
C TYR A 291 -35.50 1.90 4.04
N THR A 292 -36.16 1.06 3.27
CA THR A 292 -36.61 -0.27 3.69
C THR A 292 -35.73 -1.33 3.04
N ILE A 293 -35.61 -2.52 3.63
CA ILE A 293 -34.69 -3.56 3.12
C ILE A 293 -35.01 -3.92 1.66
N ASP A 294 -36.29 -3.99 1.31
CA ASP A 294 -36.80 -4.28 -0.03
C ASP A 294 -36.52 -3.18 -1.06
N THR A 295 -36.25 -1.95 -0.62
CA THR A 295 -35.91 -0.83 -1.52
C THR A 295 -34.40 -0.64 -1.70
N ILE A 296 -33.58 -1.40 -0.98
CA ILE A 296 -32.11 -1.31 -1.08
C ILE A 296 -31.61 -2.18 -2.23
N ILE A 297 -31.01 -1.53 -3.22
CA ILE A 297 -30.36 -2.21 -4.34
C ILE A 297 -29.25 -3.15 -3.83
N GLY A 298 -29.33 -4.42 -4.21
CA GLY A 298 -28.38 -5.48 -3.85
C GLY A 298 -28.67 -6.16 -2.51
N ALA A 299 -29.72 -5.77 -1.79
CA ALA A 299 -30.13 -6.45 -0.56
C ALA A 299 -30.50 -7.92 -0.81
N ASP A 300 -31.23 -8.19 -1.89
CA ASP A 300 -31.58 -9.54 -2.35
C ASP A 300 -30.33 -10.42 -2.56
N THR A 301 -29.33 -9.87 -3.24
CA THR A 301 -28.06 -10.53 -3.55
C THR A 301 -27.30 -10.88 -2.27
N VAL A 302 -27.27 -9.95 -1.31
CA VAL A 302 -26.57 -10.14 -0.02
C VAL A 302 -27.32 -11.10 0.90
N LEU A 303 -28.65 -11.07 0.92
CA LEU A 303 -29.46 -11.99 1.73
C LEU A 303 -29.44 -13.41 1.18
N ALA A 304 -29.47 -13.59 -0.15
CA ALA A 304 -29.50 -14.92 -0.80
C ALA A 304 -28.27 -15.79 -0.47
N ARG A 305 -27.13 -15.17 -0.17
CA ARG A 305 -25.88 -15.80 0.25
C ARG A 305 -25.72 -15.96 1.78
N GLY A 306 -26.73 -15.56 2.56
CA GLY A 306 -26.69 -15.57 4.02
C GLY A 306 -26.01 -14.36 4.67
N GLY A 307 -25.79 -13.28 3.92
CA GLY A 307 -25.32 -12.01 4.46
C GLY A 307 -26.43 -11.22 5.18
N THR A 308 -26.09 -10.02 5.67
CA THR A 308 -27.01 -9.17 6.43
C THR A 308 -27.10 -7.76 5.83
N VAL A 309 -28.22 -7.07 6.09
CA VAL A 309 -28.44 -5.69 5.68
C VAL A 309 -28.66 -4.85 6.95
N HIS A 310 -27.90 -3.76 7.09
CA HIS A 310 -28.04 -2.81 8.20
C HIS A 310 -28.42 -1.43 7.69
N ILE A 311 -29.45 -0.85 8.30
CA ILE A 311 -29.92 0.49 7.97
C ILE A 311 -29.57 1.41 9.13
N VAL A 312 -28.78 2.44 8.83
CA VAL A 312 -28.33 3.45 9.78
C VAL A 312 -29.36 4.58 9.80
N PRO A 313 -29.99 4.88 10.95
CA PRO A 313 -30.97 5.94 11.05
C PRO A 313 -30.37 7.31 10.69
N THR A 314 -31.15 8.08 9.93
CA THR A 314 -30.82 9.43 9.50
C THR A 314 -30.53 10.33 10.71
N VAL A 315 -29.53 11.21 10.59
CA VAL A 315 -29.23 12.23 11.62
C VAL A 315 -29.94 13.51 11.22
N ASP A 316 -30.82 14.02 12.09
CA ASP A 316 -31.60 15.24 11.85
C ASP A 316 -30.71 16.44 11.48
N GLY A 317 -31.13 17.20 10.46
CA GLY A 317 -30.51 18.48 10.09
C GLY A 317 -29.20 18.40 9.28
N GLN A 318 -28.79 17.21 8.83
CA GLN A 318 -27.52 17.00 8.12
C GLN A 318 -27.71 16.37 6.73
N SER A 319 -27.91 17.21 5.72
CA SER A 319 -27.80 16.81 4.31
C SER A 319 -26.86 17.73 3.55
N THR A 320 -26.15 17.19 2.55
CA THR A 320 -25.29 17.97 1.64
C THR A 320 -26.06 19.12 0.99
N THR A 321 -27.33 18.91 0.64
CA THR A 321 -28.22 19.94 0.08
C THR A 321 -28.48 21.08 1.07
N ALA A 322 -28.73 20.76 2.34
CA ALA A 322 -28.93 21.76 3.40
C ALA A 322 -27.64 22.51 3.77
N ALA A 323 -26.47 21.86 3.67
CA ALA A 323 -25.18 22.53 3.86
C ALA A 323 -24.92 23.60 2.79
N ILE A 324 -25.21 23.28 1.52
CA ILE A 324 -25.01 24.20 0.39
C ILE A 324 -26.04 25.33 0.40
N ALA A 325 -27.31 25.02 0.70
CA ALA A 325 -28.34 26.04 0.84
C ALA A 325 -28.00 27.08 1.93
N ARG A 326 -27.41 26.64 3.06
CA ARG A 326 -26.93 27.55 4.12
C ARG A 326 -25.71 28.38 3.71
N ALA A 327 -24.83 27.84 2.87
CA ALA A 327 -23.67 28.58 2.36
C ALA A 327 -24.10 29.68 1.39
N ASN A 328 -25.07 29.38 0.50
CA ASN A 328 -25.60 30.35 -0.45
C ASN A 328 -26.47 31.42 0.23
N ALA A 329 -27.26 31.06 1.26
CA ALA A 329 -28.08 32.01 2.01
C ALA A 329 -27.29 33.01 2.90
N LYS A 330 -25.97 32.83 3.04
CA LYS A 330 -25.07 33.78 3.73
C LYS A 330 -24.30 34.69 2.76
N ALA A 331 -24.44 34.47 1.45
CA ALA A 331 -23.78 35.26 0.41
C ALA A 331 -24.67 36.39 -0.14
N ASP A 332 -25.94 36.45 0.30
CA ASP A 332 -26.88 37.57 0.13
C ASP A 332 -27.04 38.35 1.46
#